data_AF-A0A7S3CRU4-F1
#
_entry.id   AF-A0A7S3CRU4-F1
#
_cell.length_a   1.000
_cell.length_b   1.000
_cell.length_c   1.000
_cell.angle_alpha   90.00
_cell.angle_beta   90.00
_cell.angle_gamma   90.00
#
_symmetry.space_group_name_H-M   'P 1'
#
loop_
_entity.id
_entity.type
_entity.pdbx_description
1 polymer ?
#
loop_
_entity_poly.entity_id
_entity_poly.type
_entity_poly.pdbx_seq_one_letter_code
_entity_poly.pdbx_strand_id
1 'polypeptide(L)'
;MCSDKKIVASTLSLYFVGYFSGSLLFPFPDVMGRSSVIKYSFFFVILGQVLVIYVNNLTIKGLGFFIHGFFHIRASMCYVMLFELVEDQYKSLTCTILNVVDGFTMGVTCIWFMFVSQDALKFLEYSFWVGTIASVLIIFLTPESPVFLILNDKQSDAKVILNQIAKVNKSANQVQRQDHLTLKDPCLAGEHHEDSHYKNLSLSIDPHNTSHHNTSHHNVSHHNQSYGKGFEHSLSYSFENSRYRSMSLLQKTKRKQSVLKLAIEMVRDLWNNKQEVQLLQKLILIWVAVIQLWTITALAATSQ
;
A
#
# COMPACT_ATOMS: atom_id res chain seq x y z
N MET A 1 -5.98 -31.50 6.67
CA MET A 1 -6.71 -31.89 7.90
C MET A 1 -8.19 -31.82 7.59
N CYS A 2 -8.96 -32.90 7.79
CA CYS A 2 -10.41 -32.84 7.60
C CYS A 2 -11.04 -32.17 8.83
N SER A 3 -11.07 -30.84 8.86
CA SER A 3 -11.74 -30.05 9.89
C SER A 3 -13.02 -29.44 9.34
N ASP A 4 -14.00 -29.20 10.20
CA ASP A 4 -15.23 -28.53 9.78
C ASP A 4 -14.90 -27.13 9.25
N LYS A 5 -15.42 -26.80 8.06
CA LYS A 5 -15.28 -25.50 7.41
C LYS A 5 -15.66 -24.35 8.35
N LYS A 6 -16.63 -24.57 9.24
CA LYS A 6 -17.05 -23.58 10.24
C LYS A 6 -15.94 -23.24 11.23
N ILE A 7 -15.20 -24.24 11.71
CA ILE A 7 -14.11 -24.05 12.67
C ILE A 7 -12.95 -23.31 12.00
N VAL A 8 -12.61 -23.68 10.77
CA VAL A 8 -11.56 -23.01 10.00
C VAL A 8 -11.91 -21.55 9.74
N ALA A 9 -13.15 -21.27 9.30
CA ALA A 9 -13.62 -19.90 9.09
C ALA A 9 -13.59 -19.08 10.39
N SER A 10 -14.09 -19.64 11.49
CA SER A 10 -14.06 -18.98 12.79
C SER A 10 -12.64 -18.69 13.27
N THR A 11 -11.69 -19.59 13.01
CA THR A 11 -10.27 -19.42 13.36
C THR A 11 -9.66 -18.25 12.61
N LEU A 12 -9.97 -18.10 11.32
CA LEU A 12 -9.50 -16.96 10.52
C LEU A 12 -10.15 -15.64 10.97
N SER A 13 -11.44 -15.64 11.33
CA SER A 13 -12.13 -14.45 11.80
C SER A 13 -11.47 -13.82 13.04
N LEU A 14 -10.80 -14.60 13.87
CA LEU A 14 -10.02 -14.10 15.02
C LEU A 14 -8.92 -13.12 14.62
N TYR A 15 -8.39 -13.20 13.39
CA TYR A 15 -7.45 -12.20 12.86
C TYR A 15 -8.08 -10.81 12.81
N PHE A 16 -9.29 -10.69 12.26
CA PHE A 16 -9.98 -9.40 12.16
C PHE A 16 -10.40 -8.87 13.53
N VAL A 17 -10.82 -9.75 14.44
CA VAL A 17 -11.10 -9.36 15.83
C VAL A 17 -9.83 -8.81 16.51
N GLY A 18 -8.69 -9.48 16.31
CA GLY A 18 -7.39 -9.00 16.75
C GLY A 18 -7.08 -7.63 16.15
N TYR A 19 -7.24 -7.45 14.83
CA TYR A 19 -7.01 -6.19 14.13
C TYR A 19 -7.81 -5.02 14.71
N PHE A 20 -9.12 -5.20 14.90
CA PHE A 20 -9.96 -4.17 15.52
C PHE A 20 -9.52 -3.86 16.96
N SER A 21 -9.20 -4.89 17.73
CA SER A 21 -8.70 -4.73 19.11
C SER A 21 -7.33 -4.01 19.15
N GLY A 22 -6.50 -4.22 18.13
CA GLY A 22 -5.20 -3.58 17.96
C GLY A 22 -5.26 -2.07 17.73
N SER A 23 -6.43 -1.51 17.37
CA SER A 23 -6.61 -0.05 17.26
C SER A 23 -6.35 0.69 18.57
N LEU A 24 -6.44 -0.01 19.73
CA LEU A 24 -6.04 0.52 21.03
C LEU A 24 -4.55 0.90 21.09
N LEU A 25 -3.72 0.38 20.18
CA LEU A 25 -2.30 0.70 20.09
C LEU A 25 -2.02 2.00 19.29
N PHE A 26 -3.02 2.66 18.70
CA PHE A 26 -2.79 3.88 17.91
C PHE A 26 -2.12 5.05 18.63
N PRO A 27 -2.26 5.25 19.95
CA PRO A 27 -1.53 6.33 20.65
C PRO A 27 -0.05 6.03 20.91
N PHE A 28 0.38 4.76 20.85
CA PHE A 28 1.75 4.36 21.19
C PHE A 28 2.86 4.96 20.29
N PRO A 29 2.69 5.09 18.97
CA PRO A 29 3.70 5.65 18.06
C PRO A 29 4.06 7.10 18.35
N ASP A 30 3.15 7.86 18.95
CA ASP A 30 3.39 9.25 19.31
C ASP A 30 4.17 9.41 20.61
N VAL A 31 4.12 8.40 21.49
CA VAL A 31 4.88 8.39 22.75
C VAL A 31 6.25 7.72 22.56
N MET A 32 6.29 6.56 21.90
CA MET A 32 7.50 5.72 21.85
C MET A 32 8.36 5.95 20.60
N GLY A 33 7.83 6.63 19.59
CA GLY A 33 8.44 6.73 18.26
C GLY A 33 7.97 5.62 17.33
N ARG A 34 8.11 5.87 16.02
CA ARG A 34 7.58 4.99 14.98
C ARG A 34 8.44 3.74 14.87
N SER A 35 9.77 3.89 14.86
CA SER A 35 10.72 2.77 14.76
C SER A 35 10.61 1.83 15.95
N SER A 36 10.49 2.37 17.17
CA SER A 36 10.30 1.57 18.39
C SER A 36 9.05 0.71 18.35
N VAL A 37 7.89 1.29 17.98
CA VAL A 37 6.62 0.54 17.88
C VAL A 37 6.71 -0.56 16.83
N ILE A 38 7.35 -0.30 15.69
CA ILE A 38 7.58 -1.32 14.65
C ILE A 38 8.41 -2.49 15.20
N LYS A 39 9.48 -2.23 15.96
CA LYS A 39 10.35 -3.26 16.56
C LYS A 39 9.60 -4.16 17.54
N TYR A 40 8.87 -3.56 18.48
CA TYR A 40 8.11 -4.32 19.48
C TYR A 40 6.97 -5.10 18.84
N SER A 41 6.20 -4.48 17.94
CA SER A 41 5.09 -5.15 17.25
C SER A 41 5.59 -6.33 16.41
N PHE A 42 6.75 -6.18 15.78
CA PHE A 42 7.34 -7.23 14.95
C PHE A 42 7.69 -8.50 15.74
N PHE A 43 8.21 -8.35 16.97
CA PHE A 43 8.49 -9.49 17.85
C PHE A 43 7.24 -10.33 18.11
N PHE A 44 6.11 -9.68 18.46
CA PHE A 44 4.85 -10.38 18.70
C PHE A 44 4.23 -10.97 17.42
N VAL A 45 4.42 -10.32 16.28
CA VAL A 45 4.00 -10.87 14.98
C VAL A 45 4.74 -12.17 14.65
N ILE A 46 6.06 -12.23 14.85
CA ILE A 46 6.83 -13.48 14.67
C ILE A 46 6.26 -14.57 15.57
N LEU A 47 6.00 -14.25 16.84
CA LEU A 47 5.43 -15.20 17.79
C LEU A 47 4.06 -15.73 17.30
N GLY A 48 3.17 -14.84 16.89
CA GLY A 48 1.87 -15.22 16.32
C GLY A 48 2.01 -16.10 15.08
N GLN A 49 2.98 -15.81 14.21
CA GLN A 49 3.20 -16.56 12.98
C GLN A 49 3.80 -17.96 13.24
N VAL A 50 4.71 -18.09 14.20
CA VAL A 50 5.25 -19.37 14.66
C VAL A 50 4.12 -20.26 15.21
N LEU A 51 3.20 -19.69 16.00
CA LEU A 51 2.03 -20.43 16.51
C LEU A 51 1.12 -20.91 15.38
N VAL A 52 0.90 -20.10 14.33
CA VAL A 52 0.06 -20.49 13.18
C VAL A 52 0.69 -21.61 12.34
N ILE A 53 2.01 -21.56 12.13
CA ILE A 53 2.73 -22.47 11.23
C ILE A 53 3.01 -23.82 11.90
N TYR A 54 3.62 -23.81 13.09
CA TYR A 54 4.21 -25.01 13.68
C TYR A 54 3.26 -25.78 14.62
N VAL A 55 2.16 -25.17 15.08
CA VAL A 55 1.24 -25.82 16.03
C VAL A 55 0.07 -26.47 15.30
N ASN A 56 -0.15 -27.77 15.51
CA ASN A 56 -1.25 -28.50 14.85
C ASN A 56 -2.63 -28.29 15.50
N ASN A 57 -2.70 -27.63 16.66
CA ASN A 57 -3.96 -27.38 17.36
C ASN A 57 -4.66 -26.12 16.82
N LEU A 58 -5.90 -26.26 16.32
CA LEU A 58 -6.68 -25.15 15.74
C LEU A 58 -6.95 -24.01 16.71
N THR A 59 -7.19 -24.30 18.00
CA THR A 59 -7.40 -23.27 19.02
C THR A 59 -6.15 -22.41 19.21
N ILE A 60 -4.98 -23.04 19.23
CA ILE A 60 -3.70 -22.33 19.34
C ILE A 60 -3.39 -21.54 18.06
N LYS A 61 -3.73 -22.08 16.88
CA LYS A 61 -3.65 -21.31 15.62
C LYS A 61 -4.55 -20.08 15.65
N GLY A 62 -5.76 -20.20 16.20
CA GLY A 62 -6.68 -19.08 16.39
C GLY A 62 -6.09 -17.98 17.28
N LEU A 63 -5.42 -18.37 18.37
CA LEU A 63 -4.67 -17.44 19.20
C LEU A 63 -3.51 -16.77 18.43
N GLY A 64 -2.77 -17.54 17.62
CA GLY A 64 -1.73 -17.01 16.75
C GLY A 64 -2.26 -15.98 15.75
N PHE A 65 -3.39 -16.26 15.10
CA PHE A 65 -4.08 -15.30 14.23
C PHE A 65 -4.55 -14.05 14.96
N PHE A 66 -5.09 -14.19 16.18
CA PHE A 66 -5.48 -13.05 17.01
C PHE A 66 -4.29 -12.16 17.36
N ILE A 67 -3.18 -12.73 17.87
CA ILE A 67 -1.95 -12.00 18.17
C ILE A 67 -1.42 -11.30 16.91
N HIS A 68 -1.41 -12.01 15.79
CA HIS A 68 -0.96 -11.47 14.52
C HIS A 68 -1.80 -10.27 14.06
N GLY A 69 -3.14 -10.38 14.16
CA GLY A 69 -4.06 -9.28 13.87
C GLY A 69 -3.91 -8.11 14.84
N PHE A 70 -3.75 -8.37 16.14
CA PHE A 70 -3.60 -7.34 17.18
C PHE A 70 -2.38 -6.44 16.94
N PHE A 71 -1.25 -7.02 16.53
CA PHE A 71 -0.02 -6.28 16.23
C PHE A 71 0.11 -5.89 14.74
N HIS A 72 -0.98 -5.96 13.97
CA HIS A 72 -1.00 -5.57 12.56
C HIS A 72 -0.81 -4.05 12.37
N ILE A 73 -1.00 -3.23 13.41
CA ILE A 73 -0.75 -1.77 13.40
C ILE A 73 0.62 -1.40 12.81
N ARG A 74 1.61 -2.30 12.90
CA ARG A 74 2.93 -2.12 12.30
C ARG A 74 2.88 -1.73 10.82
N ALA A 75 1.95 -2.28 10.04
CA ALA A 75 1.84 -1.97 8.62
C ALA A 75 1.55 -0.49 8.42
N SER A 76 0.51 0.03 9.10
CA SER A 76 0.14 1.45 9.10
C SER A 76 1.29 2.34 9.58
N MET A 77 2.03 1.92 10.60
CA MET A 77 3.18 2.69 11.10
C MET A 77 4.30 2.80 10.09
N CYS A 78 4.56 1.73 9.35
CA CYS A 78 5.55 1.78 8.30
C CYS A 78 5.10 2.79 7.20
N TYR A 79 3.81 2.83 6.82
CA TYR A 79 3.29 3.85 5.87
C TYR A 79 3.50 5.28 6.38
N VAL A 80 3.17 5.55 7.64
CA VAL A 80 3.36 6.88 8.26
C VAL A 80 4.83 7.27 8.23
N MET A 81 5.72 6.38 8.68
CA MET A 81 7.15 6.60 8.68
C MET A 81 7.70 6.85 7.27
N LEU A 82 7.18 6.15 6.26
CA LEU A 82 7.56 6.38 4.87
C LEU A 82 7.12 7.77 4.40
N PHE A 83 5.89 8.20 4.70
CA PHE A 83 5.44 9.55 4.34
C PHE A 83 6.14 10.67 5.12
N GLU A 84 6.65 10.41 6.31
CA GLU A 84 7.49 11.37 7.03
C GLU A 84 8.89 11.51 6.41
N LEU A 85 9.36 10.49 5.67
CA LEU A 85 10.66 10.48 4.99
C LEU A 85 10.61 10.94 3.52
N VAL A 86 9.42 10.99 2.92
CA VAL A 86 9.22 11.31 1.50
C VAL A 86 8.64 12.71 1.35
N GLU A 87 9.20 13.47 0.41
CA GLU A 87 8.69 14.79 0.05
C GLU A 87 7.24 14.74 -0.42
N ASP A 88 6.46 15.79 -0.13
CA ASP A 88 5.02 15.83 -0.39
C ASP A 88 4.65 15.52 -1.85
N GLN A 89 5.47 16.00 -2.80
CA GLN A 89 5.29 15.77 -4.23
C GLN A 89 5.35 14.29 -4.65
N TYR A 90 6.05 13.44 -3.88
CA TYR A 90 6.26 12.02 -4.19
C TYR A 90 5.44 11.07 -3.32
N LYS A 91 4.64 11.58 -2.37
CA LYS A 91 3.82 10.73 -1.47
C LYS A 91 2.81 9.88 -2.24
N SER A 92 2.10 10.46 -3.21
CA SER A 92 1.10 9.73 -4.02
C SER A 92 1.73 8.62 -4.87
N LEU A 93 2.87 8.92 -5.50
CA LEU A 93 3.64 7.93 -6.27
C LEU A 93 4.13 6.80 -5.36
N THR A 94 4.69 7.14 -4.21
CA THR A 94 5.19 6.17 -3.23
C THR A 94 4.07 5.25 -2.73
N CYS A 95 2.90 5.81 -2.41
CA CYS A 95 1.70 5.06 -2.04
C CYS A 95 1.27 4.10 -3.16
N THR A 96 1.25 4.58 -4.40
CA THR A 96 0.89 3.77 -5.56
C THR A 96 1.85 2.60 -5.75
N ILE A 97 3.16 2.84 -5.65
CA ILE A 97 4.18 1.78 -5.75
C ILE A 97 3.97 0.75 -4.64
N LEU A 98 3.77 1.18 -3.39
CA LEU A 98 3.48 0.26 -2.29
C LEU A 98 2.23 -0.60 -2.56
N ASN A 99 1.15 -0.01 -3.05
CA ASN A 99 -0.08 -0.75 -3.34
C ASN A 99 0.08 -1.72 -4.53
N VAL A 100 0.84 -1.33 -5.57
CA VAL A 100 1.16 -2.24 -6.69
C VAL A 100 1.96 -3.43 -6.20
N VAL A 101 2.93 -3.18 -5.32
CA VAL A 101 3.77 -4.19 -4.71
C VAL A 101 2.96 -5.11 -3.82
N ASP A 102 2.08 -4.56 -2.99
CA ASP A 102 1.15 -5.32 -2.16
C ASP A 102 0.23 -6.20 -3.01
N GLY A 103 -0.34 -5.66 -4.09
CA GLY A 103 -1.14 -6.46 -5.04
C GLY A 103 -0.33 -7.56 -5.76
N PHE A 104 0.94 -7.29 -6.07
CA PHE A 104 1.82 -8.25 -6.77
C PHE A 104 2.08 -9.50 -5.93
N THR A 105 2.14 -9.38 -4.60
CA THR A 105 2.32 -10.52 -3.69
C THR A 105 1.25 -11.60 -3.85
N MET A 106 -0.01 -11.18 -4.01
CA MET A 106 -1.14 -12.06 -4.28
C MET A 106 -1.01 -12.71 -5.66
N GLY A 107 -0.44 -11.99 -6.63
CA GLY A 107 -0.06 -12.56 -7.92
C GLY A 107 0.96 -13.70 -7.80
N VAL A 108 2.05 -13.48 -7.04
CA VAL A 108 3.10 -14.49 -6.78
C VAL A 108 2.52 -15.71 -6.06
N THR A 109 1.63 -15.49 -5.08
CA THR A 109 0.86 -16.55 -4.41
C THR A 109 0.16 -17.46 -5.41
N CYS A 110 -0.67 -16.86 -6.27
CA CYS A 110 -1.48 -17.59 -7.21
C CYS A 110 -0.61 -18.37 -8.19
N ILE A 111 0.49 -17.76 -8.65
CA ILE A 111 1.47 -18.42 -9.52
C ILE A 111 2.12 -19.62 -8.82
N TRP A 112 2.51 -19.47 -7.54
CA TRP A 112 3.08 -20.58 -6.77
C TRP A 112 2.12 -21.76 -6.65
N PHE A 113 0.87 -21.52 -6.26
CA PHE A 113 -0.13 -22.58 -6.12
C PHE A 113 -0.53 -23.21 -7.46
N MET A 114 -0.44 -22.46 -8.56
CA MET A 114 -0.75 -22.95 -9.90
C MET A 114 0.37 -23.81 -10.50
N PHE A 115 1.64 -23.47 -10.23
CA PHE A 115 2.78 -24.08 -10.94
C PHE A 115 3.82 -24.80 -10.08
N VAL A 116 3.96 -24.45 -8.79
CA VAL A 116 5.06 -24.93 -7.95
C VAL A 116 4.60 -26.03 -6.99
N SER A 117 3.63 -25.73 -6.12
CA SER A 117 3.14 -26.70 -5.15
C SER A 117 1.76 -26.33 -4.63
N GLN A 118 0.91 -27.35 -4.44
CA GLN A 118 -0.38 -27.23 -3.76
C GLN A 118 -0.26 -27.34 -2.23
N ASP A 119 0.95 -27.59 -1.71
CA ASP A 119 1.20 -27.68 -0.27
C ASP A 119 1.27 -26.28 0.33
N ALA A 120 0.14 -25.83 0.88
CA ALA A 120 0.04 -24.51 1.50
C ALA A 120 1.02 -24.38 2.66
N LEU A 121 1.21 -25.41 3.50
CA LEU A 121 2.07 -25.32 4.68
C LEU A 121 3.52 -25.03 4.31
N LYS A 122 4.06 -25.73 3.30
CA LYS A 122 5.41 -25.44 2.79
C LYS A 122 5.54 -24.02 2.27
N PHE A 123 4.53 -23.55 1.53
CA PHE A 123 4.51 -22.18 1.07
C PHE A 123 4.52 -21.19 2.25
N LEU A 124 3.67 -21.40 3.27
CA LEU A 124 3.62 -20.54 4.47
C LEU A 124 4.98 -20.51 5.19
N GLU A 125 5.67 -21.65 5.29
CA GLU A 125 6.99 -21.75 5.93
C GLU A 125 8.07 -20.99 5.15
N TYR A 126 8.15 -21.16 3.83
CA TYR A 126 9.06 -20.35 3.00
C TYR A 126 8.74 -18.86 3.11
N SER A 127 7.44 -18.53 3.08
CA SER A 127 6.94 -17.17 3.27
C SER A 127 7.10 -16.63 4.68
N PHE A 128 7.44 -17.45 5.66
CA PHE A 128 7.77 -16.99 7.00
C PHE A 128 9.25 -16.61 7.08
N TRP A 129 10.13 -17.49 6.60
CA TRP A 129 11.57 -17.30 6.71
C TRP A 129 12.09 -16.10 5.90
N VAL A 130 11.71 -15.99 4.63
CA VAL A 130 12.21 -14.87 3.79
C VAL A 130 11.72 -13.52 4.35
N GLY A 131 10.57 -13.49 5.02
CA GLY A 131 9.86 -12.28 5.42
C GLY A 131 10.31 -11.83 6.80
N THR A 132 10.62 -12.80 7.65
CA THR A 132 11.34 -12.60 8.90
C THR A 132 12.72 -12.01 8.61
N ILE A 133 13.50 -12.60 7.71
CA ILE A 133 14.84 -12.09 7.34
C ILE A 133 14.74 -10.67 6.78
N ALA A 134 13.83 -10.44 5.82
CA ALA A 134 13.64 -9.12 5.23
C ALA A 134 13.21 -8.07 6.28
N SER A 135 12.30 -8.42 7.18
CA SER A 135 11.81 -7.50 8.22
C SER A 135 12.88 -7.19 9.27
N VAL A 136 13.71 -8.18 9.64
CA VAL A 136 14.85 -7.97 10.52
C VAL A 136 15.84 -6.98 9.88
N LEU A 137 16.14 -7.14 8.58
CA LEU A 137 16.98 -6.19 7.85
C LEU A 137 16.37 -4.78 7.85
N ILE A 138 15.06 -4.63 7.62
CA ILE A 138 14.39 -3.32 7.70
C ILE A 138 14.55 -2.69 9.08
N ILE A 139 14.31 -3.45 10.14
CA ILE A 139 14.36 -2.94 11.51
C ILE A 139 15.74 -2.37 11.85
N PHE A 140 16.80 -2.99 11.35
CA PHE A 140 18.17 -2.51 11.57
C PHE A 140 18.57 -1.37 10.64
N LEU A 141 18.02 -1.32 9.43
CA LEU A 141 18.37 -0.30 8.43
C LEU A 141 17.54 0.98 8.56
N THR A 142 16.38 0.93 9.22
CA THR A 142 15.44 2.05 9.24
C THR A 142 15.70 2.97 10.43
N PRO A 143 16.09 4.24 10.17
CA PRO A 143 16.25 5.23 11.23
C PRO A 143 14.89 5.61 11.83
N GLU A 144 14.92 6.26 13.00
CA GLU A 144 13.72 6.88 13.57
C GLU A 144 13.27 8.07 12.72
N SER A 145 11.97 8.41 12.79
CA SER A 145 11.43 9.54 12.05
C SER A 145 12.06 10.88 12.50
N PRO A 146 12.57 11.70 11.57
CA PRO A 146 13.10 13.02 11.92
C PRO A 146 12.00 13.94 12.47
N VAL A 147 10.76 13.80 11.99
CA VAL A 147 9.61 14.57 12.49
C VAL A 147 9.33 14.24 13.95
N PHE A 148 9.31 12.96 14.30
CA PHE A 148 9.14 12.52 15.69
C PHE A 148 10.22 13.09 16.60
N LEU A 149 11.50 13.08 16.17
CA LEU A 149 12.60 13.61 16.97
C LEU A 149 12.51 15.13 17.16
N ILE A 150 12.10 15.88 16.13
CA ILE A 150 11.90 17.33 16.20
C ILE A 150 10.78 17.66 17.19
N LEU A 151 9.66 16.94 17.15
CA LEU A 151 8.51 17.14 18.03
C LEU A 151 8.79 16.76 19.50
N ASN A 152 9.83 15.97 19.76
CA ASN A 152 10.24 15.52 21.11
C ASN A 152 11.49 16.26 21.61
N ASP A 153 11.82 17.43 21.07
CA ASP A 153 12.99 18.25 21.42
C ASP A 153 14.36 17.53 21.26
N LYS A 154 14.42 16.46 20.47
CA LYS A 154 15.64 15.69 20.16
C LYS A 154 16.31 16.19 18.88
N GLN A 155 16.56 17.50 18.82
CA GLN A 155 17.08 18.18 17.63
C GLN A 155 18.47 17.69 17.20
N SER A 156 19.31 17.27 18.15
CA SER A 156 20.63 16.69 17.85
C SER A 156 20.52 15.39 17.04
N ASP A 157 19.59 14.52 17.44
CA ASP A 157 19.40 13.20 16.83
C ASP A 157 18.74 13.37 15.46
N ALA A 158 17.77 14.29 15.36
CA ALA A 158 17.15 14.65 14.08
C ALA A 158 18.20 15.12 13.06
N LYS A 159 19.16 15.97 13.46
CA LYS A 159 20.26 16.43 12.60
C LYS A 159 21.13 15.27 12.12
N VAL A 160 21.45 14.31 12.98
CA VAL A 160 22.23 13.12 12.61
C VAL A 160 21.50 12.30 11.54
N ILE A 161 20.20 12.04 11.73
CA ILE A 161 19.39 11.26 10.78
C ILE A 161 19.23 12.01 9.45
N LEU A 162 18.95 13.32 9.48
CA LEU A 162 18.84 14.13 8.26
C LEU A 162 20.16 14.16 7.48
N ASN A 163 21.30 14.24 8.17
CA ASN A 163 22.61 14.18 7.52
C ASN A 163 22.91 12.78 6.94
N GLN A 164 22.45 11.71 7.58
CA GLN A 164 22.50 10.36 7.01
C GLN A 164 21.67 10.27 5.72
N ILE A 165 20.43 10.79 5.74
CA ILE A 165 19.55 10.83 4.57
C ILE A 165 20.18 11.66 3.44
N ALA A 166 20.69 12.86 3.74
CA ALA A 166 21.38 13.72 2.78
C ALA A 166 22.60 13.04 2.16
N LYS A 167 23.38 12.30 2.95
CA LYS A 167 24.53 11.52 2.48
C LYS A 167 24.11 10.42 1.50
N VAL A 168 23.01 9.70 1.77
CA VAL A 168 22.52 8.67 0.85
C VAL A 168 21.94 9.28 -0.42
N ASN A 169 21.28 10.43 -0.31
CA ASN A 169 20.73 11.18 -1.45
C ASN A 169 21.80 11.95 -2.24
N LYS A 170 23.07 11.95 -1.79
CA LYS A 170 24.16 12.73 -2.37
C LYS A 170 23.81 14.23 -2.49
N SER A 171 22.97 14.73 -1.58
CA SER A 171 22.63 16.15 -1.53
C SER A 171 23.82 16.94 -1.03
N ALA A 172 24.15 18.05 -1.71
CA ALA A 172 25.18 18.98 -1.27
C ALA A 172 24.78 19.76 0.00
N ASN A 173 23.47 19.78 0.29
CA ASN A 173 22.88 20.52 1.40
C ASN A 173 22.90 19.68 2.68
N GLN A 174 24.08 19.44 3.24
CA GLN A 174 24.17 18.94 4.61
C GLN A 174 23.71 20.03 5.56
N VAL A 175 22.90 19.66 6.55
CA VAL A 175 22.46 20.59 7.59
C VAL A 175 23.70 20.97 8.39
N GLN A 176 24.25 22.16 8.13
CA GLN A 176 25.41 22.65 8.87
C GLN A 176 25.07 22.69 10.35
N ARG A 177 26.08 22.48 11.19
CA ARG A 177 25.99 22.55 12.64
C ARG A 177 25.70 24.00 13.06
N GLN A 178 24.46 24.45 12.86
CA GLN A 178 23.99 25.68 13.48
C GLN A 178 23.73 25.33 14.94
N ASP A 179 24.66 25.77 15.79
CA ASP A 179 24.63 25.57 17.24
C ASP A 179 23.46 26.32 17.91
N HIS A 180 22.76 27.18 17.15
CA HIS A 180 21.49 27.79 17.54
C HIS A 180 20.49 27.78 16.37
N LEU A 181 19.82 26.65 16.12
CA LEU A 181 18.46 26.73 15.60
C LEU A 181 17.58 27.12 16.79
N THR A 182 17.52 28.41 17.11
CA THR A 182 16.34 28.94 17.79
C THR A 182 15.20 28.75 16.79
N LEU A 183 14.42 27.68 16.96
CA LEU A 183 13.08 27.54 16.40
C LEU A 183 12.33 28.79 16.88
N LYS A 184 12.40 29.85 16.06
CA LYS A 184 11.64 31.07 16.28
C LYS A 184 10.24 30.69 15.82
N ASP A 185 9.50 30.04 16.69
CA ASP A 185 8.21 29.43 16.43
C ASP A 185 7.29 30.42 15.67
N PRO A 186 6.99 30.17 14.38
CA PRO A 186 5.99 30.96 13.67
C PRO A 186 4.56 30.69 14.20
N CYS A 187 4.38 29.61 14.99
CA CYS A 187 3.07 29.15 15.45
C CYS A 187 2.76 29.48 16.92
N LEU A 188 3.76 29.86 17.73
CA LEU A 188 3.56 30.32 19.12
C LEU A 188 3.67 31.83 19.30
N ALA A 189 3.95 32.58 18.23
CA ALA A 189 3.75 34.04 18.20
C ALA A 189 2.29 34.44 17.92
N GLY A 190 1.35 33.55 18.27
CA GLY A 190 -0.09 33.79 18.24
C GLY A 190 -0.59 34.32 19.58
N GLU A 191 -0.03 35.43 20.07
CA GLU A 191 -0.73 36.31 21.01
C GLU A 191 -0.64 37.75 20.49
N HIS A 192 -1.80 38.22 20.02
CA HIS A 192 -2.21 39.62 19.84
C HIS A 192 -1.36 40.52 18.94
N HIS A 193 -1.57 40.40 17.63
CA HIS A 193 -1.77 41.62 16.84
C HIS A 193 -2.96 41.44 15.90
N GLU A 194 -4.14 41.75 16.45
CA GLU A 194 -5.30 42.11 15.67
C GLU A 194 -4.99 43.37 14.84
N ASP A 195 -5.64 43.40 13.69
CA ASP A 195 -5.93 44.55 12.83
C ASP A 195 -4.94 45.03 11.76
N SER A 196 -5.45 44.86 10.53
CA SER A 196 -5.39 45.83 9.44
C SER A 196 -4.20 45.82 8.48
N HIS A 197 -3.98 44.74 7.70
CA HIS A 197 -3.33 44.96 6.38
C HIS A 197 -3.47 43.88 5.27
N TYR A 198 -4.44 42.98 5.30
CA TYR A 198 -4.72 42.11 4.14
C TYR A 198 -5.96 42.59 3.37
N LYS A 199 -5.83 43.73 2.68
CA LYS A 199 -6.84 44.23 1.74
C LYS A 199 -6.42 44.28 0.27
N ASN A 200 -5.17 43.95 -0.10
CA ASN A 200 -4.71 44.11 -1.49
C ASN A 200 -3.93 42.90 -2.02
N LEU A 201 -4.54 41.72 -2.05
CA LEU A 201 -4.11 40.67 -2.98
C LEU A 201 -5.33 40.03 -3.65
N SER A 202 -6.06 40.87 -4.39
CA SER A 202 -6.99 40.42 -5.42
C SER A 202 -6.20 39.85 -6.59
N LEU A 203 -6.00 38.53 -6.57
CA LEU A 203 -5.67 37.78 -7.78
C LEU A 203 -6.91 37.87 -8.69
N SER A 204 -6.83 38.67 -9.74
CA SER A 204 -7.88 38.73 -10.77
C SER A 204 -7.90 37.42 -11.54
N ILE A 205 -8.82 36.53 -11.17
CA ILE A 205 -9.24 35.43 -12.03
C ILE A 205 -10.38 36.00 -12.88
N ASP A 206 -10.11 36.22 -14.16
CA ASP A 206 -11.11 36.58 -15.16
C ASP A 206 -12.20 35.50 -15.23
N PRO A 207 -13.49 35.82 -15.01
CA PRO A 207 -14.59 34.91 -15.26
C PRO A 207 -15.15 35.20 -16.66
N HIS A 208 -14.52 34.69 -17.71
CA HIS A 208 -15.10 34.73 -19.06
C HIS A 208 -14.73 33.48 -19.87
N ASN A 209 -15.56 32.44 -19.79
CA ASN A 209 -16.12 31.67 -20.92
C ASN A 209 -16.67 30.33 -20.41
N THR A 210 -17.93 30.33 -19.99
CA THR A 210 -18.74 29.10 -19.99
C THR A 210 -19.77 29.24 -21.09
N SER A 211 -19.43 28.69 -22.25
CA SER A 211 -20.38 28.48 -23.34
C SER A 211 -21.41 27.44 -22.90
N HIS A 212 -22.66 27.88 -22.78
CA HIS A 212 -23.84 27.04 -22.67
C HIS A 212 -23.86 25.99 -23.80
N HIS A 213 -23.77 24.71 -23.44
CA HIS A 213 -24.20 23.63 -24.33
C HIS A 213 -25.47 23.00 -23.78
N ASN A 214 -26.60 23.48 -24.29
CA ASN A 214 -27.89 22.82 -24.18
C ASN A 214 -27.76 21.38 -24.72
N THR A 215 -28.15 20.40 -23.93
CA THR A 215 -28.44 19.05 -24.44
C THR A 215 -29.88 18.69 -24.12
N SER A 216 -30.58 18.49 -25.22
CA SER A 216 -31.98 18.19 -25.43
C SER A 216 -32.45 16.90 -24.76
N HIS A 217 -33.65 16.97 -24.19
CA HIS A 217 -34.55 15.87 -23.91
C HIS A 217 -34.71 14.93 -25.12
N HIS A 218 -34.48 13.63 -24.92
CA HIS A 218 -34.93 12.61 -25.86
C HIS A 218 -36.00 11.73 -25.22
N ASN A 219 -37.23 11.87 -25.75
CA ASN A 219 -38.37 11.00 -25.51
C ASN A 219 -38.07 9.57 -25.95
N VAL A 220 -38.38 8.60 -25.09
CA VAL A 220 -38.38 7.17 -25.41
C VAL A 220 -39.80 6.77 -25.79
N SER A 221 -40.00 6.49 -27.07
CA SER A 221 -41.23 5.96 -27.65
C SER A 221 -41.29 4.44 -27.53
N HIS A 222 -42.44 3.95 -27.08
CA HIS A 222 -42.84 2.55 -27.12
C HIS A 222 -42.89 2.02 -28.55
N HIS A 223 -42.25 0.87 -28.81
CA HIS A 223 -42.51 0.09 -30.02
C HIS A 223 -42.91 -1.34 -29.66
N ASN A 224 -44.16 -1.68 -29.98
CA ASN A 224 -44.72 -3.02 -29.98
C ASN A 224 -43.97 -3.91 -30.99
N GLN A 225 -43.57 -5.10 -30.56
CA GLN A 225 -42.91 -6.10 -31.41
C GLN A 225 -43.90 -7.21 -31.77
N SER A 226 -44.20 -7.28 -33.06
CA SER A 226 -45.06 -8.25 -33.72
C SER A 226 -44.33 -9.59 -33.86
N TYR A 227 -45.00 -10.69 -33.51
CA TYR A 227 -44.55 -12.05 -33.75
C TYR A 227 -44.79 -12.43 -35.23
N GLY A 228 -43.73 -12.79 -35.94
CA GLY A 228 -43.87 -13.30 -37.30
C GLY A 228 -42.59 -13.92 -37.87
N LYS A 229 -42.66 -15.23 -38.09
CA LYS A 229 -42.02 -16.04 -39.16
C LYS A 229 -40.50 -15.92 -39.39
N GLY A 230 -39.80 -17.04 -39.27
CA GLY A 230 -38.52 -17.23 -39.97
C GLY A 230 -37.67 -18.39 -39.47
N PHE A 231 -38.06 -19.63 -39.75
CA PHE A 231 -37.34 -20.85 -39.35
C PHE A 231 -36.21 -21.25 -40.33
N GLU A 232 -35.68 -20.32 -41.15
CA GLU A 232 -34.61 -20.63 -42.12
C GLU A 232 -33.36 -19.72 -42.00
N HIS A 233 -33.27 -18.87 -40.97
CA HIS A 233 -32.15 -17.93 -40.78
C HIS A 233 -31.14 -18.35 -39.69
N SER A 234 -31.14 -19.62 -39.27
CA SER A 234 -30.38 -20.13 -38.13
C SER A 234 -28.93 -20.51 -38.43
N LEU A 235 -28.54 -20.69 -39.70
CA LEU A 235 -27.16 -21.06 -40.06
C LEU A 235 -26.24 -19.85 -40.33
N SER A 236 -26.78 -18.72 -40.81
CA SER A 236 -25.98 -17.50 -41.05
C SER A 236 -25.64 -16.74 -39.75
N TYR A 237 -26.55 -16.78 -38.76
CA TYR A 237 -26.34 -16.15 -37.45
C TYR A 237 -25.22 -16.78 -36.61
N SER A 238 -24.94 -18.08 -36.81
CA SER A 238 -23.89 -18.79 -36.07
C SER A 238 -22.48 -18.34 -36.48
N PHE A 239 -22.28 -17.99 -37.77
CA PHE A 239 -20.98 -17.51 -38.27
C PHE A 239 -20.69 -16.05 -37.90
N GLU A 240 -21.69 -15.17 -37.93
CA GLU A 240 -21.50 -13.77 -37.49
C GLU A 240 -21.21 -13.68 -35.99
N ASN A 241 -21.90 -14.47 -35.14
CA ASN A 241 -21.68 -14.45 -33.70
C ASN A 241 -20.27 -14.94 -33.31
N SER A 242 -19.70 -15.88 -34.07
CA SER A 242 -18.31 -16.33 -33.92
C SER A 242 -17.30 -15.21 -34.25
N ARG A 243 -17.60 -14.41 -35.29
CA ARG A 243 -16.76 -13.28 -35.73
C ARG A 243 -16.80 -12.11 -34.75
N TYR A 244 -17.95 -11.81 -34.14
CA TYR A 244 -18.05 -10.80 -33.09
C TYR A 244 -17.31 -11.22 -31.81
N ARG A 245 -17.37 -12.50 -31.43
CA ARG A 245 -16.57 -13.03 -30.30
C ARG A 245 -15.07 -12.89 -30.54
N SER A 246 -14.56 -13.24 -31.72
CA SER A 246 -13.12 -13.15 -32.01
C SER A 246 -12.62 -11.70 -32.04
N MET A 247 -13.40 -10.76 -32.60
CA MET A 247 -13.06 -9.33 -32.57
C MET A 247 -13.07 -8.75 -31.16
N SER A 248 -14.03 -9.14 -30.31
CA SER A 248 -14.09 -8.69 -28.91
C SER A 248 -12.88 -9.17 -28.09
N LEU A 249 -12.37 -10.37 -28.37
CA LEU A 249 -11.18 -10.93 -27.71
C LEU A 249 -9.90 -10.22 -28.16
N LEU A 250 -9.78 -9.93 -29.47
CA LEU A 250 -8.66 -9.16 -30.04
C LEU A 250 -8.59 -7.73 -29.52
N GLN A 251 -9.75 -7.09 -29.32
CA GLN A 251 -9.79 -5.73 -28.78
C GLN A 251 -9.43 -5.69 -27.28
N LYS A 252 -9.81 -6.73 -26.53
CA LYS A 252 -9.40 -6.90 -25.13
C LYS A 252 -7.90 -7.16 -24.99
N THR A 253 -7.28 -7.96 -25.87
CA THR A 253 -5.82 -8.18 -25.85
C THR A 253 -5.03 -6.93 -26.23
N LYS A 254 -5.47 -6.15 -27.22
CA LYS A 254 -4.82 -4.87 -27.57
C LYS A 254 -4.86 -3.87 -26.42
N ARG A 255 -6.00 -3.71 -25.73
CA ARG A 255 -6.07 -2.82 -24.54
C ARG A 255 -5.13 -3.27 -23.42
N LYS A 256 -5.02 -4.57 -23.15
CA LYS A 256 -4.09 -5.11 -22.15
C LYS A 256 -2.62 -4.82 -22.51
N GLN A 257 -2.26 -4.95 -23.79
CA GLN A 257 -0.89 -4.65 -24.25
C GLN A 257 -0.56 -3.16 -24.15
N SER A 258 -1.50 -2.26 -24.47
CA SER A 258 -1.29 -0.81 -24.31
C SER A 258 -1.06 -0.42 -22.85
N VAL A 259 -1.83 -0.98 -21.92
CA VAL A 259 -1.68 -0.71 -20.48
C VAL A 259 -0.35 -1.26 -19.96
N LEU A 260 0.04 -2.48 -20.38
CA LEU A 260 1.33 -3.06 -19.98
C LEU A 260 2.50 -2.23 -20.50
N LYS A 261 2.42 -1.75 -21.75
CA LYS A 261 3.47 -0.92 -22.34
C LYS A 261 3.60 0.42 -21.61
N LEU A 262 2.48 1.07 -21.27
CA LEU A 262 2.47 2.31 -20.49
C LEU A 262 3.06 2.11 -19.09
N ALA A 263 2.72 1.00 -18.42
CA ALA A 263 3.28 0.66 -17.12
C ALA A 263 4.80 0.41 -17.19
N ILE A 264 5.29 -0.27 -18.23
CA ILE A 264 6.72 -0.51 -18.45
C ILE A 264 7.45 0.81 -18.74
N GLU A 265 6.88 1.70 -19.55
CA GLU A 265 7.48 3.00 -19.85
C GLU A 265 7.49 3.91 -18.62
N MET A 266 6.42 3.95 -17.82
CA MET A 266 6.42 4.64 -16.53
C MET A 266 7.49 4.08 -15.58
N VAL A 267 7.59 2.75 -15.43
CA VAL A 267 8.63 2.14 -14.59
C VAL A 267 10.03 2.47 -15.09
N ARG A 268 10.23 2.52 -16.41
CA ARG A 268 11.51 2.87 -17.04
C ARG A 268 11.87 4.34 -16.85
N ASP A 269 10.92 5.26 -16.98
CA ASP A 269 11.15 6.69 -16.76
C ASP A 269 11.41 6.99 -15.28
N LEU A 270 10.69 6.31 -14.38
CA LEU A 270 10.98 6.31 -12.94
C LEU A 270 12.36 5.75 -12.62
N TRP A 271 12.84 4.76 -13.38
CA TRP A 271 14.17 4.18 -13.23
C TRP A 271 15.29 5.10 -13.71
N ASN A 272 15.04 5.87 -14.77
CA ASN A 272 16.06 6.71 -15.42
C ASN A 272 16.25 8.09 -14.78
N ASN A 273 15.33 8.55 -13.92
CA ASN A 273 15.48 9.84 -13.24
C ASN A 273 16.43 9.73 -12.03
N LYS A 274 17.71 10.04 -12.27
CA LYS A 274 18.86 9.36 -11.66
C LYS A 274 19.39 9.92 -10.33
N GLN A 275 18.82 11.01 -9.78
CA GLN A 275 19.40 11.68 -8.61
C GLN A 275 18.60 11.65 -7.31
N GLU A 276 17.26 11.63 -7.33
CA GLU A 276 16.48 11.67 -6.06
C GLU A 276 15.86 10.32 -5.66
N VAL A 277 15.94 9.33 -6.54
CA VAL A 277 15.18 8.07 -6.41
C VAL A 277 16.01 6.95 -5.77
N GLN A 278 17.29 7.13 -5.44
CA GLN A 278 18.14 6.01 -5.01
C GLN A 278 17.87 5.52 -3.57
N LEU A 279 17.55 6.41 -2.63
CA LEU A 279 17.14 6.01 -1.28
C LEU A 279 15.71 5.47 -1.30
N LEU A 280 14.83 6.12 -2.06
CA LEU A 280 13.46 5.69 -2.28
C LEU A 280 13.41 4.29 -2.92
N GLN A 281 14.22 4.03 -3.95
CA GLN A 281 14.34 2.72 -4.59
C GLN A 281 14.90 1.67 -3.66
N LYS A 282 15.90 2.00 -2.82
CA LYS A 282 16.45 1.04 -1.85
C LYS A 282 15.43 0.73 -0.75
N LEU A 283 14.77 1.75 -0.22
CA LEU A 283 13.71 1.60 0.79
C LEU A 283 12.49 0.88 0.22
N ILE A 284 12.07 1.20 -1.00
CA ILE A 284 10.99 0.52 -1.73
C ILE A 284 11.38 -0.91 -2.05
N LEU A 285 12.58 -1.21 -2.55
CA LEU A 285 13.01 -2.60 -2.83
C LEU A 285 13.10 -3.45 -1.56
N ILE A 286 13.56 -2.84 -0.46
CA ILE A 286 13.62 -3.48 0.85
C ILE A 286 12.19 -3.64 1.42
N TRP A 287 11.32 -2.65 1.27
CA TRP A 287 9.90 -2.70 1.65
C TRP A 287 9.09 -3.68 0.81
N VAL A 288 9.38 -3.75 -0.49
CA VAL A 288 8.88 -4.75 -1.41
C VAL A 288 9.23 -6.10 -0.85
N ALA A 289 10.50 -6.37 -0.54
CA ALA A 289 10.91 -7.64 0.07
C ALA A 289 10.18 -7.95 1.40
N VAL A 290 9.74 -6.95 2.16
CA VAL A 290 9.02 -7.11 3.43
C VAL A 290 7.49 -7.25 3.28
N ILE A 291 6.88 -6.57 2.32
CA ILE A 291 5.46 -6.75 1.96
C ILE A 291 5.26 -8.07 1.20
N GLN A 292 6.23 -8.46 0.35
CA GLN A 292 6.16 -9.62 -0.57
C GLN A 292 5.80 -10.96 0.07
N LEU A 293 5.91 -11.06 1.39
CA LEU A 293 5.69 -12.31 2.10
C LEU A 293 4.49 -12.34 3.04
N TRP A 294 3.80 -11.21 3.20
CA TRP A 294 2.95 -10.99 4.38
C TRP A 294 1.45 -11.22 4.15
N THR A 295 0.96 -11.00 2.93
CA THR A 295 -0.46 -11.19 2.55
C THR A 295 -0.78 -12.60 2.10
N ILE A 296 0.24 -13.41 1.81
CA ILE A 296 0.04 -14.74 1.26
C ILE A 296 -0.33 -15.76 2.35
N THR A 297 0.11 -15.50 3.58
CA THR A 297 -0.05 -16.43 4.69
C THR A 297 -1.50 -16.52 5.20
N ALA A 298 -2.31 -15.48 4.98
CA ALA A 298 -3.69 -15.41 5.48
C ALA A 298 -4.72 -16.06 4.55
N LEU A 299 -4.53 -16.05 3.23
CA LEU A 299 -5.51 -16.60 2.28
C LEU A 299 -5.23 -18.06 1.92
N ALA A 300 -3.97 -18.47 1.84
CA ALA A 300 -3.60 -19.84 1.46
C ALA A 300 -4.05 -20.91 2.48
N ALA A 301 -4.37 -20.53 3.71
CA ALA A 301 -4.87 -21.43 4.75
C ALA A 301 -6.37 -21.80 4.60
N THR A 302 -7.07 -21.30 3.58
CA THR A 302 -8.54 -21.43 3.48
C THR A 302 -9.08 -22.37 2.40
N SER A 303 -8.23 -22.99 1.58
CA SER A 303 -8.71 -23.79 0.43
C SER A 303 -8.52 -25.31 0.53
N GLN A 304 -8.22 -25.86 1.71
CA GLN A 304 -8.28 -27.30 2.00
C GLN A 304 -8.97 -27.56 3.34
#